data_AF-A0A654DIQ7-F1
#
_entry.id   AF-A0A654DIQ7-F1
#
_cell.length_a   1.000
_cell.length_b   1.000
_cell.length_c   1.000
_cell.angle_alpha   90.00
_cell.angle_beta   90.00
_cell.angle_gamma   90.00
#
_symmetry.space_group_name_H-M   'P 1'
#
loop_
_entity.id
_entity.type
_entity.pdbx_description
1 polymer ?
#
loop_
_entity_poly.entity_id
_entity_poly.type
_entity_poly.pdbx_seq_one_letter_code
_entity_poly.pdbx_strand_id
1 'polypeptide(L)'
;MKNIIPEQKEGKRLDCFESLEFASEDIANLAFELGVENLRKVNHWYTLAQLPATTFQLTGGYGTPIDRLLELHDYIRLDIPGPGLPSSGGYDWVHVVNLTLDKTDDYKVFALTLKPCPDPSHPSDKNTAHFFEGISSSTFLIEQRRNSILFQYAGRNEIINVDNENFSDNVRNYLVGLAAKIGASYPQWKSLIKGMANAVAKEFNAHL
;
A
#
# COMPACT_ATOMS: atom_id res chain seq x y z
N MET A 1 17.44 11.24 11.20
CA MET A 1 16.81 10.42 10.15
C MET A 1 15.63 11.20 9.60
N LYS A 2 15.49 11.28 8.27
CA LYS A 2 14.32 11.88 7.63
C LYS A 2 13.09 11.08 8.09
N ASN A 3 11.99 11.74 8.45
CA ASN A 3 10.80 11.03 8.90
C ASN A 3 10.14 10.38 7.66
N ILE A 4 10.43 9.09 7.43
CA ILE A 4 10.01 8.35 6.23
C ILE A 4 8.49 8.16 6.20
N ILE A 5 7.90 7.90 7.36
CA ILE A 5 6.45 7.77 7.54
C ILE A 5 5.89 9.17 7.81
N PRO A 6 4.87 9.63 7.04
CA PRO A 6 4.21 10.89 7.30
C PRO A 6 3.65 11.01 8.73
N GLU A 7 3.58 12.23 9.25
CA GLU A 7 3.00 12.48 10.58
C GLU A 7 1.50 12.19 10.58
N GLN A 8 1.03 11.61 11.69
CA GLN A 8 -0.40 11.50 11.98
C GLN A 8 -0.91 12.85 12.51
N LYS A 9 -1.90 13.41 11.84
CA LYS A 9 -2.54 14.68 12.18
C LYS A 9 -4.03 14.50 12.46
N GLU A 10 -4.72 13.70 11.65
CA GLU A 10 -6.18 13.54 11.70
C GLU A 10 -6.61 12.16 11.19
N GLY A 11 -7.91 11.83 11.27
CA GLY A 11 -8.41 10.52 10.81
C GLY A 11 -7.81 9.32 11.54
N LYS A 12 -7.86 8.15 10.89
CA LYS A 12 -7.39 6.89 11.46
C LYS A 12 -5.88 6.72 11.24
N ARG A 13 -5.23 6.11 12.26
CA ARG A 13 -3.88 5.56 12.19
C ARG A 13 -3.97 4.04 12.09
N LEU A 14 -3.20 3.44 11.20
CA LEU A 14 -3.14 2.00 11.02
C LEU A 14 -1.68 1.57 10.92
N ASP A 15 -1.27 0.63 11.76
CA ASP A 15 0.06 0.01 11.68
C ASP A 15 -0.11 -1.52 11.71
N CYS A 16 0.60 -2.21 10.81
CA CYS A 16 0.84 -3.64 10.92
C CYS A 16 2.26 -3.95 10.49
N PHE A 17 2.83 -4.98 11.08
CA PHE A 17 4.21 -5.37 10.84
C PHE A 17 4.40 -6.86 11.05
N GLU A 18 5.45 -7.39 10.44
CA GLU A 18 5.96 -8.75 10.61
C GLU A 18 7.48 -8.67 10.63
N SER A 19 8.13 -9.52 11.43
CA SER A 19 9.58 -9.56 11.53
C SER A 19 10.11 -10.94 11.17
N LEU A 20 11.33 -10.99 10.65
CA LEU A 20 12.04 -12.22 10.35
C LEU A 20 13.45 -12.15 10.93
N GLU A 21 13.87 -13.24 11.56
CA GLU A 21 15.25 -13.43 12.00
C GLU A 21 15.94 -14.47 11.12
N PHE A 22 17.16 -14.15 10.70
CA PHE A 22 17.98 -15.00 9.83
C PHE A 22 19.23 -15.50 10.57
N ALA A 23 19.80 -16.60 10.09
CA ALA A 23 20.98 -17.21 10.71
C ALA A 23 22.26 -16.35 10.58
N SER A 24 22.31 -15.44 9.61
CA SER A 24 23.40 -14.49 9.44
C SER A 24 22.93 -13.20 8.77
N GLU A 25 23.75 -12.16 8.89
CA GLU A 25 23.54 -10.89 8.20
C GLU A 25 23.62 -11.04 6.68
N ASP A 26 24.47 -11.93 6.16
CA ASP A 26 24.55 -12.20 4.72
C ASP A 26 23.24 -12.76 4.16
N ILE A 27 22.58 -13.66 4.92
CA ILE A 27 21.27 -14.19 4.52
C ILE A 27 20.21 -13.07 4.61
N ALA A 28 20.24 -12.25 5.66
CA ALA A 28 19.33 -11.12 5.78
C ALA A 28 19.53 -10.10 4.64
N ASN A 29 20.75 -9.91 4.16
CA ASN A 29 21.04 -9.03 3.02
C ASN A 29 20.33 -9.51 1.73
N LEU A 30 20.40 -10.81 1.42
CA LEU A 30 19.71 -11.39 0.26
C LEU A 30 18.19 -11.38 0.44
N ALA A 31 17.73 -11.66 1.66
CA ALA A 31 16.31 -11.63 2.01
C ALA A 31 15.71 -10.21 1.91
N PHE A 32 16.47 -9.19 2.27
CA PHE A 32 16.08 -7.79 2.12
C PHE A 32 15.89 -7.44 0.64
N GLU A 33 16.82 -7.82 -0.23
CA GLU A 33 16.72 -7.58 -1.68
C GLU A 33 15.47 -8.24 -2.29
N LEU A 34 15.20 -9.51 -1.93
CA LEU A 34 13.98 -10.20 -2.34
C LEU A 34 12.72 -9.51 -1.81
N GLY A 35 12.72 -9.07 -0.55
CA GLY A 35 11.62 -8.31 0.05
C GLY A 35 11.31 -7.04 -0.73
N VAL A 36 12.35 -6.27 -1.07
CA VAL A 36 12.23 -5.04 -1.88
C VAL A 36 11.71 -5.35 -3.28
N GLU A 37 12.22 -6.40 -3.94
CA GLU A 37 11.74 -6.82 -5.24
C GLU A 37 10.25 -7.20 -5.21
N ASN A 38 9.84 -8.01 -4.23
CA ASN A 38 8.44 -8.41 -4.03
C ASN A 38 7.53 -7.21 -3.76
N LEU A 39 7.99 -6.24 -2.94
CA LEU A 39 7.23 -5.02 -2.70
C LEU A 39 7.06 -4.18 -3.97
N ARG A 40 8.06 -4.13 -4.85
CA ARG A 40 7.98 -3.39 -6.12
C ARG A 40 7.17 -4.10 -7.21
N LYS A 41 6.91 -5.41 -7.09
CA LYS A 41 6.05 -6.20 -8.01
C LYS A 41 4.57 -6.06 -7.64
N VAL A 42 4.02 -4.85 -7.80
CA VAL A 42 2.64 -4.50 -7.42
C VAL A 42 1.59 -5.44 -8.02
N ASN A 43 1.74 -5.85 -9.28
CA ASN A 43 0.82 -6.76 -9.97
C ASN A 43 0.68 -8.12 -9.24
N HIS A 44 1.62 -8.50 -8.39
CA HIS A 44 1.63 -9.77 -7.64
C HIS A 44 1.16 -9.63 -6.19
N TRP A 45 0.84 -8.41 -5.73
CA TRP A 45 0.40 -8.19 -4.34
C TRP A 45 -0.85 -8.99 -3.97
N TYR A 46 -1.78 -9.18 -4.91
CA TYR A 46 -2.96 -10.01 -4.71
C TYR A 46 -2.59 -11.46 -4.33
N THR A 47 -1.63 -12.06 -5.03
CA THR A 47 -1.16 -13.42 -4.77
C THR A 47 -0.47 -13.52 -3.41
N LEU A 48 0.33 -12.51 -3.04
CA LEU A 48 1.02 -12.46 -1.76
C LEU A 48 0.03 -12.32 -0.60
N ALA A 49 -0.98 -11.45 -0.74
CA ALA A 49 -1.93 -11.20 0.33
C ALA A 49 -2.75 -12.44 0.72
N GLN A 50 -2.87 -13.46 -0.14
CA GLN A 50 -3.63 -14.70 0.14
C GLN A 50 -5.07 -14.48 0.66
N LEU A 51 -5.63 -13.29 0.40
CA LEU A 51 -7.00 -12.92 0.67
C LEU A 51 -7.63 -12.50 -0.65
N PRO A 52 -8.74 -13.15 -1.08
CA PRO A 52 -9.45 -12.78 -2.30
C PRO A 52 -10.28 -11.52 -2.03
N ALA A 53 -9.60 -10.38 -1.89
CA ALA A 53 -10.24 -9.10 -1.65
C ALA A 53 -9.79 -8.10 -2.72
N THR A 54 -8.65 -7.43 -2.56
CA THR A 54 -8.25 -6.34 -3.47
C THR A 54 -7.28 -6.80 -4.56
N THR A 55 -7.56 -6.51 -5.83
CA THR A 55 -6.55 -6.66 -6.91
C THR A 55 -5.83 -5.35 -7.19
N PHE A 56 -4.57 -5.44 -7.63
CA PHE A 56 -3.69 -4.30 -7.84
C PHE A 56 -3.11 -4.35 -9.25
N GLN A 57 -3.11 -3.21 -9.94
CA GLN A 57 -2.49 -3.07 -11.25
C GLN A 57 -1.59 -1.84 -11.25
N LEU A 58 -0.29 -2.05 -11.52
CA LEU A 58 0.64 -0.96 -11.81
C LEU A 58 0.30 -0.35 -13.16
N THR A 59 0.34 0.98 -13.23
CA THR A 59 -0.01 1.76 -14.41
C THR A 59 0.88 2.97 -14.58
N GLY A 60 1.00 3.45 -15.82
CA GLY A 60 1.66 4.72 -16.14
C GLY A 60 0.72 5.93 -16.00
N GLY A 61 1.22 7.12 -16.37
CA GLY A 61 0.53 8.40 -16.19
C GLY A 61 -0.79 8.61 -16.96
N TYR A 62 -1.21 7.65 -17.79
CA TYR A 62 -2.51 7.65 -18.48
C TYR A 62 -3.38 6.42 -18.13
N GLY A 63 -3.07 5.74 -17.01
CA GLY A 63 -3.77 4.52 -16.60
C GLY A 63 -3.43 3.28 -17.44
N THR A 64 -2.45 3.36 -18.34
CA THR A 64 -1.99 2.22 -19.14
C THR A 64 -1.33 1.17 -18.25
N PRO A 65 -1.74 -0.11 -18.30
CA PRO A 65 -1.11 -1.18 -17.52
C PRO A 65 0.38 -1.32 -17.83
N ILE A 66 1.17 -1.53 -16.78
CA ILE A 66 2.62 -1.72 -16.86
C ILE A 66 2.99 -3.04 -16.16
N ASP A 67 3.94 -3.77 -16.75
CA ASP A 67 4.53 -4.98 -16.16
C ASP A 67 6.05 -4.83 -16.00
N ARG A 68 6.43 -4.06 -14.98
CA ARG A 68 7.81 -3.88 -14.51
C ARG A 68 7.80 -3.56 -13.01
N LEU A 69 8.99 -3.44 -12.40
CA LEU A 69 9.09 -2.96 -11.01
C LEU A 69 8.57 -1.52 -10.90
N LEU A 70 7.84 -1.24 -9.82
CA LEU A 70 7.32 0.09 -9.51
C LEU A 70 8.45 1.12 -9.35
N GLU A 71 8.20 2.34 -9.84
CA GLU A 71 9.07 3.51 -9.80
C GLU A 71 8.34 4.74 -9.23
N LEU A 72 9.10 5.78 -8.92
CA LEU A 72 8.54 7.05 -8.45
C LEU A 72 7.61 7.64 -9.53
N HIS A 73 6.48 8.22 -9.11
CA HIS A 73 5.43 8.78 -9.97
C HIS A 73 4.60 7.78 -10.78
N ASP A 74 4.77 6.48 -10.57
CA ASP A 74 3.80 5.49 -11.07
C ASP A 74 2.45 5.59 -10.35
N TYR A 75 1.44 5.00 -10.98
CA TYR A 75 0.08 4.90 -10.47
C TYR A 75 -0.28 3.44 -10.22
N ILE A 76 -1.10 3.20 -9.20
CA ILE A 76 -1.66 1.87 -8.90
C ILE A 76 -3.17 2.01 -8.91
N ARG A 77 -3.81 1.16 -9.73
CA ARG A 77 -5.25 0.94 -9.70
C ARG A 77 -5.57 -0.18 -8.72
N LEU A 78 -6.52 0.07 -7.83
CA LEU A 78 -7.05 -0.91 -6.88
C LEU A 78 -8.49 -1.25 -7.27
N ASP A 79 -8.77 -2.53 -7.39
CA ASP A 79 -10.13 -3.06 -7.47
C ASP A 79 -10.50 -3.61 -6.09
N ILE A 80 -11.23 -2.80 -5.31
CA ILE A 80 -11.61 -3.13 -3.94
C ILE A 80 -13.08 -3.54 -3.91
N PRO A 81 -13.41 -4.76 -3.47
CA PRO A 81 -14.78 -5.23 -3.36
C PRO A 81 -15.63 -4.33 -2.46
N GLY A 82 -16.84 -4.05 -2.90
CA GLY A 82 -17.80 -3.20 -2.19
C GLY A 82 -18.32 -2.07 -3.09
N PRO A 83 -19.19 -1.20 -2.57
CA PRO A 83 -19.66 -0.05 -3.32
C PRO A 83 -18.49 0.90 -3.61
N GLY A 84 -18.18 1.11 -4.89
CA GLY A 84 -17.28 2.16 -5.34
C GLY A 84 -17.95 3.54 -5.30
N LEU A 85 -17.15 4.60 -5.42
CA LEU A 85 -17.67 5.92 -5.73
C LEU A 85 -18.24 5.91 -7.16
N PRO A 86 -19.46 6.43 -7.41
CA PRO A 86 -20.00 6.51 -8.77
C PRO A 86 -19.05 7.21 -9.76
N SER A 87 -18.29 8.19 -9.27
CA SER A 87 -17.31 8.98 -10.00
C SER A 87 -15.97 8.25 -10.27
N SER A 88 -15.74 7.05 -9.73
CA SER A 88 -14.44 6.36 -9.83
C SER A 88 -14.40 5.26 -10.89
N GLY A 89 -15.48 5.08 -11.65
CA GLY A 89 -15.61 3.96 -12.59
C GLY A 89 -15.53 2.58 -11.92
N GLY A 90 -15.64 2.52 -10.58
CA GLY A 90 -15.51 1.31 -9.79
C GLY A 90 -14.10 1.03 -9.22
N TYR A 91 -13.10 1.87 -9.53
CA TYR A 91 -11.72 1.66 -9.07
C TYR A 91 -11.24 2.77 -8.12
N ASP A 92 -10.28 2.44 -7.27
CA ASP A 92 -9.54 3.41 -6.47
C ASP A 92 -8.14 3.60 -7.06
N TRP A 93 -7.61 4.82 -7.05
CA TRP A 93 -6.29 5.15 -7.58
C TRP A 93 -5.37 5.76 -6.53
N VAL A 94 -4.12 5.30 -6.52
CA VAL A 94 -3.04 5.91 -5.74
C VAL A 94 -1.82 6.12 -6.63
N HIS A 95 -0.94 7.05 -6.26
CA HIS A 95 0.35 7.24 -6.94
C HIS A 95 1.51 7.25 -5.96
N VAL A 96 2.69 6.95 -6.49
CA VAL A 96 3.94 6.88 -5.75
C VAL A 96 4.48 8.29 -5.54
N VAL A 97 4.45 8.76 -4.28
CA VAL A 97 4.96 10.08 -3.90
C VAL A 97 6.36 10.04 -3.32
N ASN A 98 6.79 8.88 -2.81
CA ASN A 98 8.12 8.69 -2.29
C ASN A 98 8.59 7.26 -2.53
N LEU A 99 9.85 7.13 -2.90
CA LEU A 99 10.58 5.88 -3.03
C LEU A 99 11.98 6.12 -2.45
N THR A 100 12.27 5.54 -1.30
CA THR A 100 13.55 5.73 -0.59
C THR A 100 14.27 4.39 -0.45
N LEU A 101 15.58 4.39 -0.71
CA LEU A 101 16.49 3.30 -0.37
C LEU A 101 17.70 3.91 0.31
N ASP A 102 17.78 3.79 1.63
CA ASP A 102 18.92 4.25 2.42
C ASP A 102 19.65 3.05 3.00
N LYS A 103 20.98 3.08 2.98
CA LYS A 103 21.84 2.03 3.55
C LYS A 103 23.05 2.62 4.27
N THR A 104 23.37 2.03 5.40
CA THR A 104 24.64 2.17 6.13
C THR A 104 25.19 0.77 6.38
N ASP A 105 26.32 0.66 7.08
CA ASP A 105 26.92 -0.64 7.39
C ASP A 105 26.00 -1.50 8.26
N ASP A 106 25.31 -0.92 9.26
CA ASP A 106 24.44 -1.68 10.18
C ASP A 106 22.94 -1.68 9.84
N TYR A 107 22.53 -0.98 8.77
CA TYR A 107 21.13 -0.63 8.54
C TYR A 107 20.80 -0.52 7.06
N LYS A 108 19.66 -1.10 6.65
CA LYS A 108 19.08 -0.85 5.33
C LYS A 108 17.60 -0.54 5.48
N VAL A 109 17.10 0.40 4.71
CA VAL A 109 15.67 0.66 4.63
C VAL A 109 15.27 0.92 3.20
N PHE A 110 14.19 0.27 2.80
CA PHE A 110 13.45 0.61 1.60
C PHE A 110 12.05 1.05 2.02
N ALA A 111 11.60 2.18 1.48
CA ALA A 111 10.27 2.69 1.77
C ALA A 111 9.57 3.18 0.51
N LEU A 112 8.28 2.85 0.43
CA LEU A 112 7.36 3.23 -0.62
C LEU A 112 6.18 3.96 0.04
N THR A 113 5.96 5.23 -0.32
CA THR A 113 4.77 5.98 0.13
C THR A 113 3.84 6.24 -1.04
N LEU A 114 2.57 5.88 -0.83
CA LEU A 114 1.47 6.07 -1.75
C LEU A 114 0.51 7.14 -1.22
N LYS A 115 -0.11 7.89 -2.13
CA LYS A 115 -1.23 8.77 -1.82
C LYS A 115 -2.41 8.57 -2.78
N PRO A 116 -3.66 8.72 -2.29
CA PRO A 116 -4.84 8.84 -3.13
C PRO A 116 -4.65 9.85 -4.27
N CYS A 117 -5.17 9.55 -5.44
CA CYS A 117 -5.20 10.48 -6.57
C CYS A 117 -6.42 10.28 -7.47
N PRO A 118 -6.70 11.25 -8.37
CA PRO A 118 -7.65 11.06 -9.46
C PRO A 118 -7.24 9.94 -10.41
N ASP A 119 -8.18 9.50 -11.22
CA ASP A 119 -7.93 8.54 -12.30
C ASP A 119 -6.98 9.17 -13.35
N PRO A 120 -5.78 8.60 -13.57
CA PRO A 120 -4.80 9.15 -14.52
C PRO A 120 -5.26 9.04 -15.98
N SER A 121 -6.23 8.18 -16.31
CA SER A 121 -6.78 8.06 -17.67
C SER A 121 -7.68 9.23 -18.07
N HIS A 122 -8.15 10.01 -17.10
CA HIS A 122 -8.99 11.19 -17.29
C HIS A 122 -8.34 12.44 -16.69
N PRO A 123 -7.21 12.93 -17.24
CA PRO A 123 -6.41 14.01 -16.62
C PRO A 123 -7.14 15.37 -16.51
N SER A 124 -8.24 15.55 -17.24
CA SER A 124 -9.11 16.72 -17.10
C SER A 124 -10.03 16.65 -15.87
N ASP A 125 -10.32 15.44 -15.37
CA ASP A 125 -11.06 15.22 -14.14
C ASP A 125 -10.09 15.28 -12.95
N LYS A 126 -10.28 16.29 -12.10
CA LYS A 126 -9.47 16.49 -10.91
C LYS A 126 -10.14 15.93 -9.66
N ASN A 127 -11.33 15.36 -9.78
CA ASN A 127 -12.00 14.75 -8.65
C ASN A 127 -11.23 13.49 -8.26
N THR A 128 -10.65 13.53 -7.07
CA THR A 128 -10.09 12.34 -6.43
C THR A 128 -11.26 11.45 -6.03
N ALA A 129 -11.73 10.63 -6.96
CA ALA A 129 -12.73 9.61 -6.72
C ALA A 129 -12.10 8.41 -6.00
N HIS A 130 -11.42 8.68 -4.90
CA HIS A 130 -10.77 7.69 -4.05
C HIS A 130 -11.50 7.63 -2.71
N PHE A 131 -11.55 6.43 -2.14
CA PHE A 131 -12.20 6.17 -0.86
C PHE A 131 -11.71 7.08 0.28
N PHE A 132 -10.40 7.34 0.30
CA PHE A 132 -9.74 8.24 1.24
C PHE A 132 -9.42 9.60 0.62
N GLU A 133 -9.46 10.66 1.43
CA GLU A 133 -9.04 12.01 1.06
C GLU A 133 -7.54 12.10 0.73
N GLY A 134 -7.14 13.12 -0.05
CA GLY A 134 -5.76 13.30 -0.50
C GLY A 134 -4.72 13.53 0.62
N ILE A 135 -5.15 13.77 1.86
CA ILE A 135 -4.24 13.84 3.02
C ILE A 135 -3.78 12.45 3.48
N SER A 136 -4.55 11.40 3.20
CA SER A 136 -4.21 10.04 3.57
C SER A 136 -2.94 9.55 2.88
N SER A 137 -2.18 8.71 3.57
CA SER A 137 -0.99 8.09 3.00
C SER A 137 -0.83 6.66 3.48
N SER A 138 -0.29 5.83 2.60
CA SER A 138 0.05 4.43 2.85
C SER A 138 1.55 4.27 2.65
N THR A 139 2.29 3.98 3.72
CA THR A 139 3.74 3.74 3.64
C THR A 139 4.06 2.28 3.89
N PHE A 140 4.69 1.62 2.92
CA PHE A 140 5.31 0.32 3.08
C PHE A 140 6.79 0.52 3.37
N LEU A 141 7.31 -0.21 4.34
CA LEU A 141 8.68 -0.10 4.80
C LEU A 141 9.25 -1.50 5.03
N ILE A 142 10.44 -1.73 4.49
CA ILE A 142 11.26 -2.90 4.77
C ILE A 142 12.53 -2.37 5.39
N GLU A 143 12.81 -2.77 6.62
CA GLU A 143 13.99 -2.35 7.37
C GLU A 143 14.79 -3.56 7.78
N GLN A 144 16.09 -3.57 7.48
CA GLN A 144 17.03 -4.55 7.97
C GLN A 144 17.92 -3.93 9.04
N ARG A 145 18.09 -4.66 10.15
CA ARG A 145 19.12 -4.40 11.16
C ARG A 145 19.86 -5.69 11.44
N ARG A 146 21.15 -5.75 11.13
CA ARG A 146 21.96 -6.98 11.24
C ARG A 146 21.28 -8.14 10.52
N ASN A 147 20.96 -9.22 11.24
CA ASN A 147 20.32 -10.43 10.75
C ASN A 147 18.78 -10.42 10.87
N SER A 148 18.16 -9.26 11.14
CA SER A 148 16.71 -9.11 11.31
C SER A 148 16.11 -8.22 10.23
N ILE A 149 14.92 -8.56 9.74
CA ILE A 149 14.16 -7.74 8.80
C ILE A 149 12.75 -7.49 9.35
N LEU A 150 12.33 -6.23 9.35
CA LEU A 150 10.98 -5.77 9.64
C LEU A 150 10.28 -5.40 8.33
N PHE A 151 9.11 -5.99 8.10
CA PHE A 151 8.13 -5.55 7.10
C PHE A 151 7.05 -4.77 7.81
N GLN A 152 6.76 -3.55 7.36
CA GLN A 152 5.79 -2.68 7.99
C GLN A 152 4.88 -2.00 6.96
N TYR A 153 3.60 -1.90 7.30
CA TYR A 153 2.66 -0.95 6.70
C TYR A 153 2.27 0.10 7.74
N ALA A 154 2.24 1.35 7.30
CA ALA A 154 1.82 2.50 8.08
C ALA A 154 0.83 3.34 7.27
N GLY A 155 -0.46 3.24 7.64
CA GLY A 155 -1.53 4.12 7.21
C GLY A 155 -1.60 5.36 8.11
N ARG A 156 -1.62 6.54 7.52
CA ARG A 156 -1.69 7.83 8.22
C ARG A 156 -2.75 8.71 7.58
N ASN A 157 -3.44 9.48 8.42
CA ASN A 157 -4.45 10.43 8.00
C ASN A 157 -5.59 9.81 7.17
N GLU A 158 -5.97 8.55 7.46
CA GLU A 158 -7.03 7.82 6.76
C GLU A 158 -8.40 8.43 7.09
N ILE A 159 -8.89 9.32 6.21
CA ILE A 159 -10.19 10.03 6.30
C ILE A 159 -11.03 9.65 5.09
N ILE A 160 -12.28 9.25 5.33
CA ILE A 160 -13.24 8.92 4.27
C ILE A 160 -13.51 10.18 3.45
N ASN A 161 -13.33 10.09 2.14
CA ASN A 161 -13.80 11.13 1.25
C ASN A 161 -15.33 11.06 1.14
N VAL A 162 -16.02 11.96 1.85
CA VAL A 162 -17.48 12.13 1.78
C VAL A 162 -17.90 13.31 0.89
N ASP A 163 -16.93 14.02 0.30
CA ASP A 163 -17.17 15.17 -0.57
C ASP A 163 -17.36 14.71 -2.02
N ASN A 164 -18.55 14.18 -2.29
CA ASN A 164 -19.24 14.34 -3.57
C ASN A 164 -20.65 13.73 -3.43
N GLU A 165 -21.67 14.59 -3.48
CA GLU A 165 -23.04 14.37 -3.97
C GLU A 165 -24.18 14.85 -3.04
N ASN A 166 -25.18 15.45 -3.69
CA ASN A 166 -26.36 16.05 -3.10
C ASN A 166 -27.19 15.04 -2.27
N PHE A 167 -27.67 15.52 -1.13
CA PHE A 167 -28.40 14.77 -0.10
C PHE A 167 -29.63 13.99 -0.63
N SER A 168 -29.57 12.66 -0.61
CA SER A 168 -30.71 11.75 -0.80
C SER A 168 -30.57 10.46 0.04
N ASP A 169 -31.65 9.69 0.20
CA ASP A 169 -31.73 8.51 1.09
C ASP A 169 -30.75 7.36 0.78
N ASN A 170 -30.14 7.32 -0.41
CA ASN A 170 -29.12 6.31 -0.78
C ASN A 170 -27.78 6.49 -0.04
N VAL A 171 -27.58 7.63 0.63
CA VAL A 171 -26.35 7.96 1.38
C VAL A 171 -26.12 7.01 2.55
N ARG A 172 -27.18 6.49 3.20
CA ARG A 172 -27.00 5.62 4.38
C ARG A 172 -26.34 4.28 4.01
N ASN A 173 -26.81 3.64 2.94
CA ASN A 173 -26.24 2.37 2.48
C ASN A 173 -24.80 2.56 1.98
N TYR A 174 -24.57 3.70 1.32
CA TYR A 174 -23.23 4.11 0.88
C TYR A 174 -22.27 4.30 2.05
N LEU A 175 -22.63 5.12 3.06
CA LEU A 175 -21.81 5.34 4.27
C LEU A 175 -21.54 4.04 5.05
N VAL A 176 -22.53 3.15 5.15
CA VAL A 176 -22.35 1.83 5.77
C VAL A 176 -21.36 0.98 4.98
N GLY A 177 -21.48 0.96 3.65
CA GLY A 177 -20.52 0.29 2.77
C GLY A 177 -19.10 0.86 2.90
N LEU A 178 -18.98 2.18 3.02
CA LEU A 178 -17.68 2.82 3.21
C LEU A 178 -17.06 2.48 4.57
N ALA A 179 -17.84 2.52 5.65
CA ALA A 179 -17.38 2.13 6.98
C ALA A 179 -16.94 0.66 7.01
N ALA A 180 -17.65 -0.22 6.32
CA ALA A 180 -17.27 -1.63 6.17
C ALA A 180 -15.94 -1.77 5.42
N LYS A 181 -15.73 -1.02 4.32
CA LYS A 181 -14.47 -1.01 3.56
C LYS A 181 -13.28 -0.54 4.43
N ILE A 182 -13.45 0.46 5.30
CA ILE A 182 -12.40 0.82 6.29
C ILE A 182 -12.14 -0.28 7.30
N GLY A 183 -13.21 -0.87 7.84
CA GLY A 183 -13.08 -1.99 8.78
C GLY A 183 -12.25 -3.12 8.16
N ALA A 184 -12.49 -3.40 6.88
CA ALA A 184 -11.82 -4.45 6.12
C ALA A 184 -10.40 -4.09 5.62
N SER A 185 -10.01 -2.81 5.62
CA SER A 185 -8.68 -2.37 5.16
C SER A 185 -7.53 -2.96 5.99
N TYR A 186 -7.68 -3.07 7.31
CA TYR A 186 -6.64 -3.62 8.19
C TYR A 186 -6.31 -5.09 7.87
N PRO A 187 -7.30 -6.01 7.78
CA PRO A 187 -7.05 -7.37 7.32
C PRO A 187 -6.33 -7.45 5.97
N GLN A 188 -6.71 -6.63 4.98
CA GLN A 188 -6.05 -6.59 3.67
C GLN A 188 -4.56 -6.26 3.79
N TRP A 189 -4.21 -5.16 4.47
CA TRP A 189 -2.81 -4.74 4.62
C TRP A 189 -1.99 -5.69 5.49
N LYS A 190 -2.57 -6.18 6.59
CA LYS A 190 -1.92 -7.19 7.42
C LYS A 190 -1.61 -8.45 6.64
N SER A 191 -2.53 -8.91 5.80
CA SER A 191 -2.33 -10.12 5.00
C SER A 191 -1.28 -9.91 3.91
N LEU A 192 -1.22 -8.72 3.30
CA LEU A 192 -0.16 -8.38 2.34
C LEU A 192 1.24 -8.40 3.00
N ILE A 193 1.39 -7.73 4.16
CA ILE A 193 2.65 -7.70 4.91
C ILE A 193 3.07 -9.11 5.34
N LYS A 194 2.14 -9.90 5.88
CA LYS A 194 2.39 -11.31 6.22
C LYS A 194 2.74 -12.15 5.01
N GLY A 195 2.05 -11.95 3.89
CA GLY A 195 2.35 -12.60 2.62
C GLY A 195 3.77 -12.34 2.12
N MET A 196 4.20 -11.08 2.19
CA MET A 196 5.57 -10.68 1.85
C MET A 196 6.60 -11.34 2.76
N ALA A 197 6.41 -11.26 4.08
CA ALA A 197 7.30 -11.88 5.05
C ALA A 197 7.37 -13.41 4.86
N ASN A 198 6.23 -14.09 4.68
CA ASN A 198 6.17 -15.52 4.43
C ASN A 198 6.92 -15.93 3.15
N ALA A 199 6.79 -15.16 2.07
CA ALA A 199 7.46 -15.45 0.80
C ALA A 199 8.99 -15.41 0.97
N VAL A 200 9.50 -14.42 1.70
CA VAL A 200 10.92 -14.30 2.03
C VAL A 200 11.36 -15.41 2.99
N ALA A 201 10.58 -15.67 4.04
CA ALA A 201 10.89 -16.71 5.02
C ALA A 201 11.00 -18.10 4.38
N LYS A 202 10.11 -18.40 3.44
CA LYS A 202 10.12 -19.68 2.70
C LYS A 202 11.38 -19.85 1.84
N GLU A 203 11.82 -18.79 1.17
CA GLU A 203 13.01 -18.84 0.30
C GLU A 203 14.29 -19.05 1.11
N PHE A 204 14.38 -18.44 2.30
CA PHE A 204 15.60 -18.41 3.11
C PHE A 204 15.54 -19.29 4.38
N ASN A 205 14.51 -20.13 4.52
CA ASN A 205 14.26 -20.97 5.71
C ASN A 205 14.28 -20.19 7.04
N ALA A 206 13.70 -18.99 7.04
CA ALA A 206 13.60 -18.14 8.23
C ALA A 206 12.33 -18.41 9.05
N HIS A 207 12.33 -17.97 10.30
CA HIS A 207 11.16 -18.03 11.18
C HIS A 207 10.50 -16.65 11.31
N LEU A 208 9.16 -16.63 11.35
CA LEU A 208 8.33 -15.46 11.69
C LEU A 208 8.18 -15.30 13.20
#